data_AF-A0A1I0TY89-F1
#
_entry.id   AF-A0A1I0TY89-F1
#
_cell.length_a   1.000
_cell.length_b   1.000
_cell.length_c   1.000
_cell.angle_alpha   90.00
_cell.angle_beta   90.00
_cell.angle_gamma   90.00
#
_symmetry.space_group_name_H-M   'P 1'
#
loop_
_entity.id
_entity.type
_entity.pdbx_description
1 polymer ?
#
loop_
_entity_poly.entity_id
_entity_poly.type
_entity_poly.pdbx_seq_one_letter_code
_entity_poly.pdbx_strand_id
1 'polypeptide(L)'
;MILMSTPAQEGFGVEAYWDTRIIQHVFEEKWNASMTRYGITKMLHRWGFRYTRPTYTLKRANPRKQQEFQGLKKTSPKTWC
;
A
#
# COMPACT_ATOMS: atom_id res chain seq x y z
N MET A 1 1.32 10.08 14.15
CA MET A 1 0.75 8.80 14.58
C MET A 1 0.05 8.16 13.38
N ILE A 2 0.83 7.50 12.52
CA ILE A 2 0.40 6.74 11.31
C ILE A 2 0.50 5.22 11.59
N LEU A 3 0.93 4.85 12.80
CA LEU A 3 1.30 3.49 13.16
C LEU A 3 0.10 2.54 13.27
N MET A 4 -1.10 3.08 13.51
CA MET A 4 -2.30 2.29 13.82
C MET A 4 -3.38 2.37 12.74
N SER A 5 -3.20 3.21 11.72
CA SER A 5 -4.16 3.33 10.62
C SER A 5 -3.58 2.89 9.29
N THR A 6 -4.38 2.14 8.53
CA THR A 6 -4.07 1.82 7.13
C THR A 6 -4.57 2.95 6.23
N PRO A 7 -4.00 3.15 5.03
CA PRO A 7 -4.50 4.15 4.09
C PRO A 7 -6.00 3.95 3.79
N ALA A 8 -6.47 2.70 3.77
CA ALA A 8 -7.88 2.34 3.68
C ALA A 8 -8.77 2.95 4.77
N GLN A 9 -8.29 3.03 6.01
CA GLN A 9 -9.03 3.66 7.11
C GLN A 9 -9.05 5.18 7.01
N GLU A 10 -8.09 5.76 6.30
CA GLU A 10 -7.96 7.21 6.09
C GLU A 10 -8.61 7.66 4.76
N GLY A 11 -9.38 6.79 4.10
CA GLY A 11 -10.11 7.11 2.86
C GLY A 11 -9.33 6.90 1.57
N PHE A 12 -8.07 6.46 1.63
CA PHE A 12 -7.31 6.05 0.44
C PHE A 12 -7.72 4.63 0.06
N GLY A 13 -7.90 4.32 -1.24
CA GLY A 13 -8.58 3.10 -1.71
C GLY A 13 -8.14 1.76 -1.06
N VAL A 14 -8.99 0.72 -1.20
CA VAL A 14 -8.88 -0.58 -0.50
C VAL A 14 -7.54 -1.31 -0.71
N GLU A 15 -6.81 -1.00 -1.78
CA GLU A 15 -5.48 -1.56 -2.11
C GLU A 15 -4.34 -0.54 -1.95
N ALA A 16 -4.58 0.58 -1.27
CA ALA A 16 -3.58 1.63 -1.06
C ALA A 16 -2.57 1.22 0.02
N TYR A 17 -1.30 1.24 -0.35
CA TYR A 17 -0.17 1.13 0.57
C TYR A 17 0.35 2.53 0.94
N TRP A 18 1.08 2.65 2.05
CA TRP A 18 1.75 3.90 2.40
C TRP A 18 2.87 4.22 1.39
N ASP A 19 2.52 4.93 0.32
CA ASP A 19 3.47 5.56 -0.62
C ASP A 19 3.76 6.99 -0.19
N THR A 20 4.95 7.48 -0.51
CA THR A 20 5.37 8.88 -0.39
C THR A 20 4.38 9.87 -1.00
N ARG A 21 3.67 9.51 -2.08
CA ARG A 21 2.62 10.33 -2.70
C ARG A 21 1.38 10.47 -1.82
N ILE A 22 0.92 9.35 -1.26
CA ILE A 22 -0.23 9.34 -0.33
C ILE A 22 0.14 10.13 0.93
N ILE A 23 1.34 9.90 1.47
CA ILE A 23 1.84 10.62 2.63
C ILE A 23 1.91 12.14 2.35
N GLN A 24 2.32 12.55 1.15
CA GLN A 24 2.33 13.95 0.76
C GLN A 24 0.94 14.58 0.79
N HIS A 25 -0.05 13.93 0.18
CA HIS A 25 -1.43 14.42 0.23
C HIS A 25 -1.98 14.47 1.65
N VAL A 26 -1.70 13.46 2.48
CA VAL A 26 -2.10 13.47 3.89
C VAL A 26 -1.48 14.65 4.65
N PHE A 27 -0.23 15.01 4.34
CA PHE A 27 0.39 16.19 4.94
C PHE A 27 -0.28 17.50 4.55
N GLU A 28 -0.65 17.62 3.27
CA GLU A 28 -1.37 18.78 2.76
C GLU A 28 -2.77 18.87 3.37
N GLU A 29 -3.54 17.77 3.41
CA GLU A 29 -4.91 17.77 3.93
C GLU A 29 -5.00 17.97 5.45
N LYS A 30 -4.17 17.27 6.23
CA LYS A 30 -4.29 17.28 7.70
C LYS A 30 -3.51 18.39 8.39
N TRP A 31 -2.38 18.81 7.81
CA TRP A 31 -1.46 19.74 8.46
C TRP A 31 -1.17 20.98 7.61
N ASN A 32 -1.78 21.12 6.42
CA ASN A 32 -1.55 22.21 5.48
C ASN A 32 -0.06 22.46 5.21
N ALA A 33 0.74 21.39 5.27
CA ALA A 33 2.19 21.43 5.17
C ALA A 33 2.62 20.83 3.84
N SER A 34 3.23 21.64 2.98
CA SER A 34 3.82 21.15 1.72
C SER A 34 5.23 20.63 1.99
N MET A 35 5.46 19.36 1.65
CA MET A 35 6.78 18.75 1.75
C MET A 35 7.09 17.97 0.47
N THR A 36 8.32 18.13 -0.02
CA THR A 36 8.77 17.36 -1.18
C THR A 36 8.81 15.86 -0.84
N ARG A 37 8.55 15.00 -1.84
CA ARG A 37 8.68 13.54 -1.69
C ARG A 37 10.04 13.11 -1.15
N TYR A 38 11.11 13.81 -1.54
CA TYR A 38 12.45 13.55 -1.01
C TYR A 38 12.58 13.91 0.48
N GLY A 39 11.96 15.03 0.90
CA GLY A 39 11.85 15.41 2.30
C GLY A 39 11.11 14.34 3.13
N ILE A 40 9.98 13.85 2.60
CA ILE A 40 9.21 12.75 3.20
C ILE A 40 10.08 11.50 3.37
N THR A 41 10.79 11.07 2.33
CA THR A 41 11.68 9.90 2.41
C THR A 41 12.77 10.08 3.46
N LYS A 42 13.44 11.24 3.52
CA LYS A 42 14.44 11.52 4.57
C LYS A 42 13.84 11.53 5.96
N MET A 43 12.67 12.13 6.12
CA MET A 43 11.96 12.20 7.40
C MET A 43 11.63 10.78 7.89
N LEU A 44 11.04 9.95 7.04
CA LEU A 44 10.73 8.56 7.35
C LEU A 44 11.99 7.77 7.73
N HIS A 45 13.08 7.94 6.98
CA HIS A 45 14.35 7.29 7.27
C HIS A 45 14.93 7.73 8.63
N ARG A 46 14.86 9.03 8.96
CA ARG A 46 15.31 9.58 10.26
C ARG A 46 14.46 9.08 11.43
N TRP A 47 13.16 8.87 11.21
CA TRP A 47 12.27 8.25 12.18
C TRP A 47 12.45 6.74 12.32
N GLY A 48 13.39 6.14 11.58
CA GLY A 48 13.69 4.71 11.65
C GLY A 48 12.75 3.83 10.81
N PHE A 49 11.86 4.42 10.00
CA PHE A 49 11.06 3.65 9.06
C PHE A 49 11.95 3.19 7.90
N ARG A 50 11.98 1.88 7.68
CA ARG A 50 12.62 1.29 6.51
C ARG A 50 11.55 0.86 5.52
N TYR A 51 11.84 1.08 4.24
CA TYR A 51 11.04 0.47 3.18
C TYR A 51 11.13 -1.05 3.32
N THR A 52 10.03 -1.65 3.76
CA THR A 52 9.87 -3.09 3.74
C THR A 52 9.16 -3.41 2.45
N ARG A 53 9.76 -4.22 1.58
CA ARG A 53 9.00 -4.73 0.44
C ARG A 53 7.77 -5.42 1.01
N PRO A 54 6.55 -5.10 0.53
CA PRO A 54 5.39 -5.90 0.88
C PRO A 54 5.59 -7.26 0.22
N THR A 55 6.32 -8.15 0.88
CA THR A 55 6.37 -9.55 0.50
C THR A 55 5.00 -10.07 0.86
N TYR A 56 4.10 -10.10 -0.13
CA TYR A 56 2.82 -10.79 -0.03
C TYR A 56 3.14 -12.27 0.16
N THR A 57 3.43 -12.63 1.41
CA THR A 57 3.77 -13.98 1.77
C THR A 57 2.43 -14.69 1.83
N LEU A 58 2.19 -15.63 0.92
CA LEU A 58 0.94 -16.38 0.80
C LEU A 58 0.45 -16.98 2.13
N LYS A 59 1.34 -17.14 3.13
CA LYS A 59 1.01 -17.48 4.52
C LYS A 59 -0.02 -16.54 5.18
N ARG A 60 -0.15 -15.28 4.74
CA ARG A 60 -1.11 -14.29 5.26
C ARG A 60 -2.18 -13.90 4.25
N ALA A 61 -2.26 -14.57 3.11
CA ALA A 61 -3.28 -14.28 2.11
C ALA A 61 -4.67 -14.60 2.68
N ASN A 62 -5.64 -13.72 2.43
CA ASN A 62 -7.03 -14.03 2.75
C ASN A 62 -7.45 -15.25 1.91
N PRO A 63 -7.79 -16.39 2.53
CA PRO A 63 -8.03 -17.63 1.79
C PRO A 63 -9.20 -17.50 0.81
N ARG A 64 -10.20 -16.65 1.10
CA ARG A 64 -11.34 -16.40 0.21
C ARG A 64 -10.92 -15.68 -1.07
N LYS A 65 -10.19 -14.55 -0.94
CA LYS A 65 -9.66 -13.81 -2.10
C LYS A 65 -8.71 -14.69 -2.93
N GLN A 66 -7.93 -15.55 -2.27
CA GLN A 66 -7.02 -16.47 -2.95
C GLN A 66 -7.78 -17.57 -3.73
N GLN A 67 -8.87 -18.10 -3.17
CA GLN A 67 -9.72 -19.08 -3.84
C GLN A 67 -10.44 -18.47 -5.05
N GLU A 68 -10.98 -17.25 -4.91
CA GLU A 68 -11.58 -16.50 -6.02
C GLU A 68 -10.57 -16.26 -7.14
N PHE A 69 -9.33 -15.88 -6.80
CA PHE A 69 -8.25 -15.73 -7.76
C PHE A 69 -7.83 -17.05 -8.44
N GLN A 70 -7.80 -18.16 -7.70
CA GLN A 70 -7.54 -19.49 -8.30
C GLN A 70 -8.69 -19.96 -9.20
N GLY A 71 -9.93 -19.57 -8.92
CA GLY A 71 -11.09 -19.80 -9.78
C GLY A 71 -10.95 -19.11 -11.13
N LEU A 72 -10.50 -17.84 -11.13
CA LEU A 72 -10.26 -17.06 -12.35
C LEU A 72 -9.14 -17.64 -13.24
N LYS A 73 -8.11 -18.28 -12.67
CA LYS A 73 -7.08 -18.95 -13.48
C LYS A 73 -7.62 -20.09 -14.33
N LYS A 74 -8.76 -20.70 -13.95
CA LYS A 74 -9.36 -21.83 -14.68
C LYS A 74 -10.17 -21.39 -15.90
N THR A 75 -10.58 -20.12 -15.97
CA THR A 75 -11.38 -19.55 -17.07
C THR A 75 -10.55 -18.78 -18.10
N SER A 76 -9.23 -18.63 -17.89
CA SER A 76 -8.32 -18.09 -18.90
C SER A 76 -8.28 -19.02 -20.12
N PRO A 77 -8.66 -18.57 -21.33
CA PRO A 77 -8.47 -19.37 -22.54
C PRO A 77 -6.99 -19.73 -22.67
N LYS A 78 -6.69 -21.01 -22.89
CA LYS A 78 -5.36 -21.44 -23.33
C LYS A 78 -5.20 -21.08 -24.79
N THR A 79 -4.90 -19.82 -25.11
CA THR A 79 -4.49 -19.43 -26.46
C THR A 79 -3.31 -18.48 -26.38
N TRP A 80 -2.12 -19.10 -26.32
CA TRP A 80 -0.87 -18.57 -26.84
C TRP A 80 -0.09 -19.76 -27.42
N CYS A 81 -0.48 -20.13 -28.64
CA CYS A 81 0.33 -20.76 -29.69
C CYS A 81 -0.05 -20.03 -30.98
#